data_AF-A0A1B9KZN5-F1
#
_entry.id   AF-A0A1B9KZN5-F1
#
_cell.length_a   1.000
_cell.length_b   1.000
_cell.length_c   1.000
_cell.angle_alpha   90.00
_cell.angle_beta   90.00
_cell.angle_gamma   90.00
#
_symmetry.space_group_name_H-M   'P 1'
#
loop_
_entity.id
_entity.type
_entity.pdbx_description
1 polymer ?
#
loop_
_entity_poly.entity_id
_entity_poly.type
_entity_poly.pdbx_seq_one_letter_code
_entity_poly.pdbx_strand_id
1 'polypeptide(L)' 'MKKLSILILLMLWPLVSLAKGPNCYTWPMNMTEVWMKNEKIVDIQDLDESKTKITQLASEEIKKGLYNQIYHFVFL' A
#
# COMPACT_ATOMS: atom_id res chain seq x y z
N MET A 1 -24.83 24.41 25.31
CA MET A 1 -23.94 24.29 24.13
C MET A 1 -23.04 23.05 24.16
N LYS A 2 -22.52 22.60 25.33
CA LYS A 2 -21.72 21.36 25.44
C LYS A 2 -22.38 20.09 24.87
N LYS A 3 -23.69 19.88 25.12
CA LYS A 3 -24.43 18.71 24.61
C LYS A 3 -24.52 18.66 23.08
N LEU A 4 -24.65 19.82 22.43
CA LEU A 4 -24.70 19.94 20.96
C LEU A 4 -23.33 19.64 20.33
N SER A 5 -22.26 20.13 20.96
CA SER A 5 -20.89 19.86 20.50
C SER A 5 -20.52 18.37 20.58
N ILE A 6 -20.95 17.66 21.62
CA ILE A 6 -20.74 16.20 21.75
C ILE A 6 -21.52 15.44 20.68
N LEU A 7 -22.75 15.86 20.40
CA LEU A 7 -23.58 15.24 19.36
C LEU A 7 -22.95 15.36 17.97
N ILE A 8 -22.40 16.53 17.65
CA ILE A 8 -21.70 16.78 16.38
C ILE A 8 -20.44 15.90 16.26
N LEU A 9 -19.68 15.73 17.35
CA LEU A 9 -18.49 14.88 17.36
C LEU A 9 -18.83 13.40 17.10
N LEU A 10 -19.91 12.89 17.70
CA LEU A 10 -20.39 11.52 17.49
C LEU A 10 -20.86 11.27 16.05
N MET A 11 -21.46 12.28 15.40
CA MET A 11 -21.89 12.16 13.99
C MET A 11 -20.71 12.09 13.00
N LEU A 12 -19.52 12.58 13.38
CA LEU A 12 -18.33 12.57 12.53
C LEU A 12 -17.49 11.29 12.64
N TRP A 13 -17.74 10.43 13.62
CA TRP A 13 -17.01 9.18 13.80
C TRP A 13 -17.01 8.21 12.60
N PRO A 14 -18.13 8.03 11.85
CA PRO A 14 -18.14 7.12 10.70
C PRO A 14 -17.20 7.54 9.57
N LEU A 15 -16.75 8.79 9.56
CA LEU A 15 -15.81 9.31 8.54
C LEU A 15 -14.38 8.82 8.76
N VAL A 16 -14.06 8.30 9.96
CA VAL A 16 -12.73 7.81 10.29
C VAL A 16 -12.67 6.29 10.03
N SER A 17 -12.56 5.92 8.75
CA SER A 17 -12.25 4.54 8.36
C SER A 17 -10.75 4.30 8.48
N LEU A 18 -10.33 3.52 9.49
CA LEU A 18 -8.95 3.05 9.68
C LEU A 18 -8.78 1.66 9.05
N ALA A 19 -9.02 1.53 7.75
CA ALA A 19 -8.87 0.27 7.01
C ALA A 19 -7.44 0.06 6.45
N LYS A 20 -6.44 0.82 6.91
CA LYS A 20 -5.08 0.75 6.38
C LYS A 20 -4.32 -0.44 6.98
N GLY A 21 -4.11 -1.48 6.17
CA GLY A 21 -3.25 -2.63 6.51
C GLY A 21 -1.76 -2.27 6.54
N PRO A 22 -0.89 -3.23 6.92
CA PRO A 22 0.56 -3.04 6.89
C PRO A 22 1.04 -2.74 5.47
N ASN A 23 2.15 -2.01 5.33
CA ASN A 23 2.72 -1.73 4.01
C ASN A 23 3.85 -2.73 3.72
N CYS A 24 3.58 -3.75 2.91
CA CYS A 24 4.51 -4.85 2.65
C CYS A 24 5.14 -4.79 1.25
N TYR A 25 5.18 -3.63 0.60
CA TYR A 25 5.57 -3.46 -0.80
C TYR A 25 7.03 -3.86 -1.14
N THR A 26 7.96 -3.81 -0.18
CA THR A 26 9.40 -4.01 -0.46
C THR A 26 9.71 -5.40 -0.99
N TRP A 27 9.15 -6.45 -0.39
CA TRP A 27 9.39 -7.81 -0.87
C TRP A 27 8.87 -8.06 -2.30
N PRO A 28 7.61 -7.76 -2.64
CA PRO A 28 7.11 -7.94 -4.01
C PRO A 28 7.79 -7.01 -5.02
N MET A 29 8.22 -5.81 -4.63
CA MET A 29 9.03 -4.92 -5.48
C MET A 29 10.35 -5.59 -5.86
N ASN A 30 11.16 -5.99 -4.88
CA ASN A 30 12.45 -6.62 -5.13
C ASN A 30 12.32 -7.91 -5.95
N MET A 31 11.26 -8.69 -5.73
CA MET A 31 10.96 -9.87 -6.55
C MET A 31 10.65 -9.50 -8.01
N THR A 32 9.95 -8.39 -8.23
CA THR A 32 9.65 -7.88 -9.57
C THR A 32 10.91 -7.39 -10.28
N GLU A 33 11.80 -6.67 -9.59
CA GLU A 33 13.09 -6.21 -10.14
C GLU A 33 13.99 -7.37 -10.57
N VAL A 34 14.13 -8.39 -9.71
CA VAL A 34 14.89 -9.60 -10.02
C VAL A 34 14.27 -10.35 -11.21
N TRP A 35 12.94 -10.44 -11.26
CA TRP A 35 12.25 -11.05 -12.38
C TRP A 35 12.52 -10.29 -13.69
N MET A 36 12.38 -8.97 -13.70
CA MET A 36 12.64 -8.13 -14.88
C MET A 36 14.09 -8.27 -15.37
N LYS A 37 15.06 -8.34 -14.45
CA LYS A 37 16.47 -8.61 -14.77
C LYS A 37 16.66 -9.97 -15.42
N ASN A 38 16.06 -11.02 -14.86
CA ASN A 38 16.19 -12.38 -15.37
C ASN A 38 15.58 -12.52 -16.78
N GLU A 39 14.49 -11.80 -17.04
CA GLU A 39 13.85 -11.70 -18.36
C GLU A 39 14.57 -10.71 -19.30
N LYS A 40 15.67 -10.10 -18.87
CA LYS A 40 16.47 -9.12 -19.63
C LYS A 40 15.66 -7.89 -20.08
N ILE A 41 14.67 -7.49 -19.29
CA ILE A 41 13.84 -6.31 -19.54
C ILE A 41 14.59 -5.03 -19.12
N VAL A 42 15.27 -5.07 -17.97
CA VAL A 42 16.05 -3.94 -17.42
C VAL A 42 17.21 -4.46 -16.57
N ASP A 43 18.31 -3.72 -16.44
CA ASP A 43 19.27 -3.95 -15.35
C ASP A 43 18.78 -3.23 -14.09
N ILE A 44 18.95 -3.85 -12.92
CA ILE A 44 18.51 -3.28 -11.65
C ILE A 44 19.23 -1.96 -11.37
N GLN A 45 20.47 -1.80 -11.85
CA GLN A 45 21.23 -0.55 -11.68
C GLN A 45 20.65 0.65 -12.43
N ASP A 46 19.82 0.40 -13.44
CA ASP A 46 19.18 1.46 -14.23
C ASP A 46 17.87 1.94 -13.58
N LEU A 47 17.39 1.26 -12.54
CA LEU A 47 16.16 1.60 -11.83
C LEU A 47 16.42 2.64 -10.73
N ASP A 48 15.58 3.67 -10.69
CA ASP A 48 15.59 4.66 -9.61
C ASP A 48 14.40 4.42 -8.65
N GLU A 49 14.69 3.82 -7.50
CA GLU A 49 13.68 3.56 -6.46
C GLU A 49 12.95 4.86 -6.05
N SER A 50 13.63 6.01 -6.05
CA SER A 50 13.02 7.29 -5.67
C SER A 50 11.98 7.78 -6.69
N LYS A 51 12.08 7.32 -7.94
CA LYS A 51 11.10 7.60 -9.00
C LYS A 51 10.04 6.53 -9.14
N THR A 52 10.24 5.37 -8.53
CA THR A 52 9.31 4.24 -8.64
C THR A 52 7.99 4.57 -7.96
N LYS A 53 6.88 4.42 -8.71
CA LYS A 53 5.54 4.64 -8.16
C LYS A 53 4.99 3.32 -7.64
N ILE A 54 4.56 3.33 -6.37
CA ILE A 54 3.98 2.19 -5.68
C ILE A 54 2.52 2.48 -5.39
N THR A 55 1.61 1.67 -5.94
CA THR A 55 0.18 1.79 -5.66
C THR A 55 -0.34 0.48 -5.09
N GLN A 56 -0.86 0.48 -3.87
CA GLN A 56 -1.59 -0.67 -3.32
C GLN A 56 -3.02 -0.67 -3.88
N LEU A 57 -3.33 -1.66 -4.72
CA LEU A 57 -4.63 -1.80 -5.37
C LEU A 57 -5.66 -2.50 -4.47
N ALA A 58 -5.22 -3.48 -3.68
CA ALA A 58 -6.07 -4.24 -2.79
C ALA A 58 -5.29 -4.71 -1.54
N SER A 59 -6.00 -4.89 -0.43
CA SER A 59 -5.49 -5.49 0.80
C SER A 59 -6.61 -6.18 1.55
N GLU A 60 -6.49 -7.49 1.70
CA GLU A 60 -7.44 -8.35 2.40
C GLU A 60 -6.75 -9.02 3.58
N GLU A 61 -7.34 -8.97 4.77
CA GLU A 61 -6.85 -9.75 5.92
C GLU A 61 -7.34 -11.19 5.81
N ILE A 62 -6.41 -12.12 5.55
CA ILE A 62 -6.73 -13.56 5.41
C ILE A 62 -6.84 -14.24 6.78
N LYS A 63 -5.95 -13.86 7.69
CA LYS A 63 -5.89 -14.29 9.09
C LYS A 63 -5.41 -13.13 9.93
N LYS A 64 -5.65 -13.16 11.24
CA LYS A 64 -5.23 -12.11 12.17
C LYS A 64 -3.76 -11.69 11.94
N GLY A 65 -3.56 -10.49 11.39
CA GLY A 65 -2.24 -9.94 11.08
C GLY A 65 -1.58 -10.41 9.77
N LEU A 66 -2.23 -11.28 8.99
CA LEU A 66 -1.77 -11.79 7.70
C LEU A 66 -2.64 -11.24 6.58
N TYR A 67 -2.01 -10.59 5.61
CA TYR A 67 -2.70 -9.88 4.54
C TYR A 67 -2.31 -10.43 3.17
N ASN A 68 -3.30 -10.53 2.28
CA ASN A 68 -3.08 -10.62 0.84
C ASN A 68 -3.13 -9.22 0.25
N GLN A 69 -2.07 -8.79 -0.44
CA GLN A 69 -1.96 -7.43 -0.94
C GLN A 69 -1.56 -7.43 -2.41
N ILE A 70 -2.26 -6.62 -3.20
CA ILE A 70 -1.98 -6.46 -4.63
C ILE A 70 -1.35 -5.08 -4.82
N TYR A 71 -0.17 -5.06 -5.43
CA TYR A 71 0.58 -3.85 -5.73
C TYR A 71 0.72 -3.66 -7.24
N HIS A 72 0.65 -2.41 -7.66
CA HIS A 72 1.02 -1.96 -9.00
C HIS A 72 2.26 -1.10 -8.90
N PHE A 73 3.34 -1.55 -9.54
CA PHE A 73 4.63 -0.88 -9.59
C PHE A 73 4.83 -0.28 -10.97
N VAL A 74 5.27 0.99 -11.02
CA VAL A 74 5.73 1.65 -12.24
C VAL A 74 7.16 2.10 -12.01
N PHE A 75 8.09 1.40 -12.66
CA PHE A 75 9.53 1.65 -12.62
C PHE A 75 9.91 2.73 -13.64
N LEU A 76 10.79 3.65 -13.24
CA LEU A 76 11.20 4.83 -14.01
C LEU A 76 12.71 5.06 -13.92
#